data_AF-A0A210R505-F1
#
_entry.id   AF-A0A210R505-F1
#
_cell.length_a   1.000
_cell.length_b   1.000
_cell.length_c   1.000
_cell.angle_alpha   90.00
_cell.angle_beta   90.00
_cell.angle_gamma   90.00
#
_symmetry.space_group_name_H-M   'P 1'
#
loop_
_entity.id
_entity.type
_entity.pdbx_description
1 polymer ?
#
loop_
_entity_poly.entity_id
_entity_poly.type
_entity_poly.pdbx_seq_one_letter_code
_entity_poly.pdbx_strand_id
1 'polypeptide(L)' 'MMRRNPTRIELKLDDFQEYTEMKREKEEQNKQKQLLEQIQPPSGNMDSRSRTEMVHERIGYDPKPLPQPSRLPIH' A
#
# COMPACT_ATOMS: atom_id res chain seq x y z
N MET A 1 -15.35 -28.78 -38.22
CA MET A 1 -15.90 -27.41 -38.11
C MET A 1 -14.76 -26.41 -38.14
N MET A 2 -14.82 -25.39 -38.98
CA MET A 2 -13.80 -24.34 -39.03
C MET A 2 -13.95 -23.40 -37.84
N ARG A 3 -12.85 -23.09 -37.15
CA ARG A 3 -12.81 -22.15 -36.03
C ARG A 3 -12.31 -20.79 -36.51
N ARG A 4 -12.89 -19.71 -35.98
CA ARG A 4 -12.44 -18.33 -36.22
C ARG A 4 -11.39 -17.91 -35.19
N ASN A 5 -10.59 -16.91 -35.56
CA ASN A 5 -9.65 -16.29 -34.64
C ASN A 5 -10.39 -15.56 -33.50
N PRO A 6 -9.81 -15.52 -32.29
CA PRO A 6 -10.38 -14.79 -31.17
C PRO A 6 -10.34 -13.28 -31.43
N THR A 7 -11.33 -12.56 -30.86
CA THR A 7 -11.41 -11.11 -30.97
C THR A 7 -10.33 -10.44 -30.12
N ARG A 8 -9.61 -9.49 -30.70
CA ARG A 8 -8.65 -8.63 -30.00
C ARG A 8 -9.37 -7.35 -29.55
N ILE A 9 -9.19 -6.99 -28.28
CA ILE A 9 -9.74 -5.75 -27.71
C ILE A 9 -8.74 -4.63 -27.96
N GLU A 10 -9.21 -3.51 -28.51
CA GLU A 10 -8.42 -2.31 -28.78
C GLU A 10 -8.92 -1.16 -27.91
N LEU A 11 -8.01 -0.23 -27.58
CA LEU A 11 -8.34 0.99 -26.85
C LEU A 11 -9.02 2.00 -27.77
N LYS A 12 -10.08 2.63 -27.28
CA LYS A 12 -10.91 3.60 -28.02
C LYS A 12 -10.93 4.95 -27.33
N LEU A 13 -11.46 5.95 -28.03
CA LEU A 13 -11.63 7.29 -27.47
C LEU A 13 -12.60 7.31 -26.27
N ASP A 14 -13.58 6.42 -26.26
CA ASP A 14 -14.54 6.30 -25.16
C ASP A 14 -13.87 5.93 -23.83
N ASP A 15 -12.76 5.18 -23.87
CA ASP A 15 -12.03 4.73 -22.69
C ASP A 15 -11.38 5.92 -21.93
N PHE A 16 -11.18 7.07 -22.59
CA PHE A 16 -10.74 8.29 -21.91
C PHE A 16 -11.80 8.85 -20.95
N GLN A 17 -13.08 8.66 -21.25
CA GLN A 17 -14.16 9.13 -20.38
C GLN A 17 -14.15 8.35 -19.05
N GLU A 18 -14.00 7.03 -19.13
CA GLU A 18 -13.84 6.15 -17.95
C GLU A 18 -12.65 6.60 -17.08
N TYR A 19 -11.52 6.93 -17.70
CA TYR A 19 -10.36 7.45 -16.97
C TYR A 19 -10.66 8.78 -16.26
N THR A 20 -11.36 9.71 -16.92
CA THR A 20 -11.70 11.01 -16.30
C THR A 20 -12.64 10.85 -15.10
N GLU A 21 -13.60 9.92 -15.19
CA GLU A 21 -14.52 9.62 -14.10
C GLU A 21 -13.81 8.96 -12.92
N MET A 22 -12.97 7.95 -13.17
CA MET A 22 -12.14 7.31 -12.14
C MET A 22 -11.22 8.32 -11.45
N LYS A 23 -10.62 9.24 -12.21
CA LYS A 23 -9.75 10.27 -11.65
C LYS A 23 -10.54 11.21 -10.73
N ARG A 24 -11.74 11.62 -11.14
CA ARG A 24 -12.64 12.47 -10.33
C ARG A 24 -13.02 11.75 -9.03
N GLU A 25 -13.48 10.50 -9.12
CA GLU A 25 -13.88 9.71 -7.95
C GLU A 25 -12.72 9.53 -6.97
N LYS A 26 -11.51 9.24 -7.48
CA LYS A 26 -10.32 9.09 -6.64
C LYS A 26 -9.94 10.38 -5.91
N GLU A 27 -10.08 11.53 -6.57
CA GLU A 27 -9.86 12.83 -5.93
C GLU A 27 -10.89 13.10 -4.83
N GLU A 28 -12.17 12.78 -5.07
CA GLU A 28 -13.24 12.91 -4.08
C GLU A 28 -13.05 11.97 -2.89
N GLN A 29 -12.69 10.70 -3.13
CA GLN A 29 -12.35 9.77 -2.06
C GLN A 29 -11.14 10.24 -1.25
N ASN A 30 -10.11 10.80 -1.89
CA ASN A 30 -8.96 11.36 -1.18
C ASN A 30 -9.33 12.60 -0.36
N LYS A 31 -10.25 13.44 -0.84
CA LYS A 31 -10.78 14.58 -0.07
C LYS A 31 -11.61 14.10 1.12
N GLN A 32 -12.47 13.10 0.94
CA GLN A 32 -13.24 12.51 2.04
C GLN A 32 -12.33 11.84 3.07
N LYS A 33 -11.30 11.09 2.64
CA LYS A 33 -10.29 10.51 3.53
C LYS A 33 -9.55 11.58 4.33
N GLN A 34 -9.09 12.66 3.67
CA GLN A 34 -8.47 13.80 4.36
C GLN A 34 -9.42 14.49 5.33
N LEU A 35 -10.70 14.63 4.99
CA LEU A 35 -11.70 15.22 5.88
C LEU A 35 -11.98 14.32 7.10
N LEU A 36 -12.07 13.00 6.90
CA LEU A 36 -12.18 12.03 7.99
C LEU A 36 -10.93 12.05 8.90
N GLU A 37 -9.74 12.18 8.32
CA GLU A 37 -8.47 12.29 9.04
C GLU A 37 -8.33 13.62 9.80
N GLN A 38 -9.01 14.69 9.36
CA GLN A 38 -9.07 15.98 10.07
C GLN A 38 -10.12 16.03 11.20
N ILE A 39 -11.23 15.28 11.09
CA ILE A 39 -12.30 15.29 12.11
C ILE A 39 -12.09 14.22 13.19
N GLN A 40 -11.31 13.17 12.90
CA GLN A 40 -10.95 12.16 13.87
C GLN A 40 -9.73 12.64 14.69
N PRO A 41 -9.87 13.00 16.00
CA PRO A 41 -8.73 12.90 16.90
C PRO A 41 -8.23 11.45 16.85
N PRO A 42 -6.95 11.12 17.10
CA PRO A 42 -6.49 9.75 17.12
C PRO A 42 -7.19 8.97 18.25
N SER A 43 -8.40 8.49 18.02
CA SER A 43 -9.16 7.62 18.92
C SER A 43 -8.95 6.17 18.51
N GLY A 44 -7.68 5.81 18.37
CA GLY A 44 -7.23 4.49 18.75
C GLY A 44 -6.72 4.61 20.18
N ASN A 45 -7.46 4.09 21.15
CA ASN A 45 -6.88 3.60 22.40
C ASN A 45 -5.72 2.68 22.04
N MET A 46 -4.51 3.20 22.00
CA MET A 46 -3.28 2.42 21.94
C MET A 46 -2.28 3.22 22.74
N ASP A 47 -1.70 2.53 23.70
CA ASP A 47 -0.59 2.91 24.56
C ASP A 47 0.38 3.88 23.86
N SER A 48 1.10 4.69 24.63
CA SER A 48 2.12 5.66 24.20
C SER A 48 3.33 5.08 23.43
N ARG A 49 3.13 3.98 22.69
CA ARG A 49 4.07 3.31 21.81
C ARG A 49 4.17 4.07 20.50
N SER A 50 5.41 4.32 20.09
CA SER A 50 5.69 4.97 18.81
C SER A 50 5.12 4.15 17.65
N ARG A 51 4.72 4.81 16.56
CA ARG A 51 4.36 4.14 15.30
C ARG A 51 5.41 3.11 14.86
N THR A 52 6.69 3.40 15.15
CA THR A 52 7.81 2.50 14.86
C THR A 52 7.75 1.20 15.67
N GLU A 53 7.34 1.28 16.94
CA GLU A 53 7.25 0.13 17.85
C GLU A 53 6.12 -0.82 17.44
N MET A 54 4.95 -0.27 17.04
CA MET A 54 3.87 -1.06 16.46
C MET A 54 4.29 -1.79 15.18
N VAL A 55 5.11 -1.15 14.34
CA VAL A 55 5.61 -1.78 13.12
C VAL A 55 6.59 -2.91 13.45
N HIS A 56 7.51 -2.72 14.41
CA HIS A 56 8.45 -3.76 14.83
C HIS A 56 7.75 -5.01 15.38
N GLU A 57 6.74 -4.83 16.24
CA GLU A 57 5.93 -5.96 16.75
C GLU A 57 5.21 -6.68 15.61
N ARG A 58 4.62 -5.93 14.67
CA ARG A 58 3.85 -6.50 13.55
C ARG A 58 4.68 -7.32 12.57
N ILE A 59 5.96 -6.96 12.39
CA ILE A 59 6.86 -7.65 11.45
C ILE A 59 7.81 -8.63 12.16
N GLY A 60 7.70 -8.79 13.48
CA GLY A 60 8.58 -9.65 14.27
C GLY A 60 10.04 -9.19 14.29
N TYR A 61 10.28 -7.88 14.18
CA TYR A 61 11.63 -7.32 14.20
C TYR A 61 12.12 -7.14 15.64
N ASP A 62 13.18 -7.86 16.01
CA ASP A 62 13.93 -7.64 17.25
C ASP A 62 15.18 -6.80 16.95
N PRO A 63 15.30 -5.56 17.46
CA PRO A 63 16.46 -4.69 17.22
C PRO A 63 17.74 -5.18 17.90
N LYS A 64 17.71 -6.29 18.68
CA LYS A 64 18.93 -6.86 19.24
C LYS A 64 19.90 -7.23 18.12
N PRO A 65 21.13 -6.67 18.13
CA PRO A 65 22.13 -7.04 17.15
C PRO A 65 22.38 -8.54 17.24
N LEU A 66 22.29 -9.24 16.10
CA LEU A 66 22.72 -10.64 16.06
C LEU A 66 24.19 -10.71 16.50
N PRO A 67 24.57 -11.69 17.34
CA PRO A 67 25.96 -11.88 17.72
C PRO A 67 26.78 -12.00 16.45
N GLN A 68 27.79 -11.14 16.31
CA GLN A 68 28.62 -11.09 15.11
C GLN A 68 29.22 -12.48 14.88
N PRO A 69 29.06 -13.08 13.68
CA PRO A 69 29.68 -14.36 13.41
C PRO A 69 31.20 -14.15 13.50
N SER A 70 31.85 -14.88 14.41
CA SER A 70 33.29 -14.91 14.56
C SER A 70 33.90 -15.24 13.21
N ARG A 71 34.44 -14.23 12.51
CA ARG A 71 35.26 -14.45 11.32
C ARG A 71 36.48 -15.23 11.78
N LEU A 72 36.47 -16.54 11.56
CA LEU A 72 37.65 -17.36 11.74
C LEU A 72 38.73 -16.86 10.75
N PRO A 73 39.97 -16.62 11.20
CA PRO A 73 41.04 -16.18 10.31
C PRO A 73 41.37 -17.31 9.33
N ILE A 74 41.39 -16.96 8.05
CA ILE A 74 41.86 -17.83 6.96
C ILE A 74 43.38 -17.91 7.12
N HIS A 75 43.91 -19.11 7.36
CA HIS A 75 45.33 -19.38 7.50
C HIS A 75 45.89 -20.11 6.28
#